data_AF-A0A6I7QCZ9-F1
#
_entry.id   AF-A0A6I7QCZ9-F1
#
_cell.length_a   1.000
_cell.length_b   1.000
_cell.length_c   1.000
_cell.angle_alpha   90.00
_cell.angle_beta   90.00
_cell.angle_gamma   90.00
#
_symmetry.space_group_name_H-M   'P 1'
#
loop_
_entity.id
_entity.type
_entity.pdbx_description
1 polymer ?
#
loop_
_entity_poly.entity_id
_entity_poly.type
_entity_poly.pdbx_seq_one_letter_code
_entity_poly.pdbx_strand_id
1 'polypeptide(L)'
;MFPYGYFRYVFSFTCIIMFGLFFSAGMVTAQPANSERVSELDAIFSSWDSSDTPGCAVGVSKDGRHVLNRAWGMADLEHMVPNTPSTIFEAGSVSKQFVSASVILLALEGELSLEDDIRDYVPEMPDYGDVITLRHLMNHTSGLRDWGSVTSVSGWGRGNRTHNHDHVIDILSRQTQLNFPPGERYSYSNSGYNLLAIVVERVSGMPFADYSTQKIFEPLGMTSTQWRDDYTRIVKGRSSAYSGNAGGNTFTINRPIENVHGNGGLLTTVDDLLTWNYALSTSYFSDEFNRELHQQGVLNGGRTISYASGVMIDSDHGQPQVVHTGATSGYRAYLSYYPDQKLSVALLCNVTGANPGGLGSAVSKIFLGEDVLESEAEQQERVSLSEEELRPKNGIWIDPRNYRHVKISLENGDLKIDGGPALNPVSSTDFQLGNSSTTYRFINSEESERPFIHVIREGYPEEILTPVNSSNPDNSNLSIYTGTFQSPDAETELKIELEGDKLVVNRRPNSSFELMPVYEDAFLARGFELIRFIRSNNGQIAQFTYSGGRVYDLRFNRVAEE
;
A
#
# COMPACT_ATOMS: atom_id res chain seq x y z
N MET A 1 23.82 -75.04 27.69
CA MET A 1 25.19 -75.56 27.62
C MET A 1 26.13 -74.38 27.82
N PHE A 2 26.56 -74.16 29.08
CA PHE A 2 27.73 -73.35 29.48
C PHE A 2 29.03 -74.10 29.08
N PRO A 3 30.28 -73.55 29.09
CA PRO A 3 30.79 -72.57 30.07
C PRO A 3 31.83 -71.50 29.58
N TYR A 4 31.82 -70.31 30.20
CA TYR A 4 32.81 -69.69 31.14
C TYR A 4 34.13 -69.11 30.58
N GLY A 5 34.42 -67.88 31.02
CA GLY A 5 35.75 -67.25 31.04
C GLY A 5 35.75 -65.93 31.83
N TYR A 6 35.91 -66.01 33.14
CA TYR A 6 36.02 -64.91 34.12
C TYR A 6 37.41 -64.27 34.13
N PHE A 7 37.51 -62.96 34.37
CA PHE A 7 38.53 -62.40 35.26
C PHE A 7 38.00 -61.17 36.01
N ARG A 8 38.03 -61.22 37.35
CA ARG A 8 37.74 -60.13 38.29
C ARG A 8 39.08 -59.61 38.81
N TYR A 9 39.19 -58.30 39.02
CA TYR A 9 39.98 -57.75 40.12
C TYR A 9 39.16 -56.71 40.87
N VAL A 10 39.13 -56.88 42.19
CA VAL A 10 38.51 -56.02 43.19
C VAL A 10 39.65 -55.53 44.08
N PHE A 11 39.74 -54.22 44.29
CA PHE A 11 40.24 -53.52 45.48
C PHE A 11 39.75 -52.06 45.32
N SER A 12 39.48 -51.23 46.32
CA SER A 12 39.06 -51.31 47.72
C SER A 12 38.88 -49.83 48.12
N PHE A 13 37.92 -49.52 48.99
CA PHE A 13 37.59 -48.16 49.43
C PHE A 13 38.76 -47.42 50.10
N THR A 14 38.89 -46.12 49.86
CA THR A 14 39.40 -45.16 50.86
C THR A 14 38.70 -43.81 50.71
N CYS A 15 37.94 -43.44 51.74
CA CYS A 15 37.36 -42.10 51.93
C CYS A 15 38.46 -41.09 52.28
N ILE A 16 38.44 -39.93 51.62
CA ILE A 16 38.99 -38.68 52.17
C ILE A 16 37.93 -37.58 51.96
N ILE A 17 37.45 -37.05 53.08
CA ILE A 17 36.66 -35.83 53.21
C ILE A 17 37.65 -34.71 53.53
N MET A 18 37.66 -33.61 52.76
CA MET A 18 37.58 -32.21 53.25
C MET A 18 38.02 -31.17 52.19
N PHE A 19 37.18 -30.13 52.10
CA PHE A 19 37.46 -28.71 51.87
C PHE A 19 37.80 -28.20 50.46
N GLY A 20 36.77 -27.61 49.84
CA GLY A 20 36.70 -26.15 49.75
C GLY A 20 37.10 -25.56 48.41
N LEU A 21 36.10 -25.28 47.56
CA LEU A 21 36.08 -24.16 46.62
C LEU A 21 34.61 -23.88 46.28
N PHE A 22 34.05 -22.85 46.93
CA PHE A 22 32.79 -22.25 46.54
C PHE A 22 33.01 -21.55 45.18
N PHE A 23 32.66 -22.23 44.09
CA PHE A 23 32.34 -21.54 42.84
C PHE A 23 30.85 -21.20 42.89
N SER A 24 30.56 -19.99 43.37
CA SER A 24 29.25 -19.36 43.17
C SER A 24 29.10 -19.10 41.68
N ALA A 25 28.52 -20.07 40.97
CA ALA A 25 28.02 -19.84 39.63
C ALA A 25 26.91 -18.79 39.74
N GLY A 26 27.22 -17.55 39.38
CA GLY A 26 26.20 -16.55 39.11
C GLY A 26 25.32 -17.09 37.98
N MET A 27 24.13 -17.56 38.31
CA MET A 27 23.06 -17.69 37.33
C MET A 27 22.76 -16.28 36.84
N VAL A 28 23.34 -15.91 35.70
CA VAL A 28 22.87 -14.76 34.94
C VAL A 28 21.51 -15.17 34.37
N THR A 29 20.44 -14.77 35.06
CA THR A 29 19.08 -14.90 34.57
C THR A 29 18.88 -13.93 33.41
N ALA A 30 19.18 -14.36 32.18
CA ALA A 30 18.89 -13.62 30.95
C ALA A 30 17.39 -13.72 30.53
N GLN A 31 16.47 -13.81 31.49
CA GLN A 31 15.09 -14.22 31.26
C GLN A 31 13.97 -13.16 31.43
N PRO A 32 14.14 -11.98 32.07
CA PRO A 32 13.01 -11.05 32.26
C PRO A 32 12.66 -10.23 31.00
N ALA A 33 13.65 -9.75 30.25
CA ALA A 33 13.43 -8.88 29.09
C ALA A 33 12.71 -9.58 27.92
N ASN A 34 12.84 -10.91 27.80
CA ASN A 34 12.16 -11.66 26.74
C ASN A 34 10.68 -11.93 27.09
N SER A 35 10.36 -12.15 28.37
CA SER A 35 8.97 -12.35 28.81
C SER A 35 8.12 -11.08 28.76
N GLU A 36 8.73 -9.92 29.01
CA GLU A 36 8.05 -8.62 28.96
C GLU A 36 7.67 -8.25 27.52
N ARG A 37 8.62 -8.31 26.58
CA ARG A 37 8.36 -8.10 25.15
C ARG A 37 7.29 -9.03 24.59
N VAL A 38 7.29 -10.29 25.01
CA VAL A 38 6.24 -11.25 24.60
C VAL A 38 4.86 -10.81 25.10
N SER A 39 4.76 -10.32 26.34
CA SER A 39 3.50 -9.84 26.91
C SER A 39 3.00 -8.57 26.21
N GLU A 40 3.89 -7.65 25.85
CA GLU A 40 3.55 -6.47 25.05
C GLU A 40 3.04 -6.84 23.65
N LEU A 41 3.69 -7.82 23.00
CA LEU A 41 3.23 -8.34 21.71
C LEU A 41 1.86 -9.00 21.82
N ASP A 42 1.62 -9.82 22.86
CA ASP A 42 0.31 -10.43 23.09
C ASP A 42 -0.78 -9.36 23.30
N ALA A 43 -0.45 -8.23 23.93
CA ALA A 43 -1.37 -7.10 24.04
C ALA A 43 -1.69 -6.46 22.67
N ILE A 44 -0.68 -6.25 21.82
CA ILE A 44 -0.84 -5.71 20.45
C ILE A 44 -1.77 -6.60 19.61
N PHE A 45 -1.60 -7.93 19.68
CA PHE A 45 -2.33 -8.89 18.85
C PHE A 45 -3.56 -9.51 19.53
N SER A 46 -3.89 -9.09 20.75
CA SER A 46 -5.00 -9.65 21.55
C SER A 46 -6.36 -9.73 20.82
N SER A 47 -6.66 -8.77 19.94
CA SER A 47 -7.89 -8.78 19.12
C SER A 47 -7.94 -9.88 18.05
N TRP A 48 -6.81 -10.54 17.80
CA TRP A 48 -6.60 -11.57 16.78
C TRP A 48 -6.05 -12.88 17.39
N ASP A 49 -6.12 -13.03 18.72
CA ASP A 49 -5.56 -14.17 19.45
C ASP A 49 -6.64 -15.05 20.06
N SER A 50 -7.47 -15.65 19.20
CA SER A 50 -8.47 -16.62 19.62
C SER A 50 -8.73 -17.69 18.57
N SER A 51 -9.45 -18.75 18.94
CA SER A 51 -9.90 -19.77 17.99
C SER A 51 -10.96 -19.31 17.01
N ASP A 52 -11.59 -18.17 17.28
CA ASP A 52 -12.73 -17.66 16.51
C ASP A 52 -12.32 -16.48 15.63
N THR A 53 -11.04 -16.11 15.63
CA THR A 53 -10.50 -14.99 14.88
C THR A 53 -9.42 -15.45 13.89
N PRO A 54 -9.33 -14.83 12.71
CA PRO A 54 -8.12 -14.89 11.93
C PRO A 54 -6.96 -14.27 12.71
N GLY A 55 -5.75 -14.24 12.15
CA GLY A 55 -4.67 -13.54 12.82
C GLY A 55 -3.45 -13.26 11.98
N CYS A 56 -2.30 -13.31 12.63
CA CYS A 56 -1.05 -12.79 12.10
C CYS A 56 0.14 -13.68 12.45
N ALA A 57 1.15 -13.70 11.59
CA ALA A 57 2.50 -14.14 11.90
C ALA A 57 3.44 -12.92 11.92
N VAL A 58 4.39 -12.91 12.85
CA VAL A 58 5.39 -11.86 13.02
C VAL A 58 6.76 -12.48 13.25
N GLY A 59 7.72 -12.04 12.44
CA GLY A 59 9.13 -12.32 12.60
C GLY A 59 9.91 -11.03 12.87
N VAL A 60 10.89 -11.09 13.76
CA VAL A 60 11.85 -10.01 13.98
C VAL A 60 13.26 -10.56 13.95
N SER A 61 14.15 -9.92 13.19
CA SER A 61 15.58 -10.20 13.23
C SER A 61 16.39 -8.99 13.64
N LYS A 62 17.40 -9.22 14.48
CA LYS A 62 18.38 -8.21 14.91
C LYS A 62 19.77 -8.73 14.58
N ASP A 63 20.59 -7.92 13.91
CA ASP A 63 21.95 -8.31 13.48
C ASP A 63 21.96 -9.61 12.66
N GLY A 64 20.95 -9.80 11.79
CA GLY A 64 20.79 -11.00 10.97
C GLY A 64 20.36 -12.27 11.73
N ARG A 65 19.99 -12.17 13.01
CA ARG A 65 19.53 -13.30 13.83
C ARG A 65 18.06 -13.13 14.19
N HIS A 66 17.26 -14.19 14.04
CA HIS A 66 15.88 -14.18 14.50
C HIS A 66 15.83 -14.02 16.03
N VAL A 67 15.17 -12.95 16.48
CA VAL A 67 14.94 -12.65 17.91
C VAL A 67 13.48 -12.83 18.30
N LEU A 68 12.57 -12.86 17.33
CA LEU A 68 11.17 -13.23 17.50
C LEU A 68 10.72 -14.05 16.30
N ASN A 69 9.94 -15.09 16.56
CA ASN A 69 9.15 -15.74 15.54
C ASN A 69 7.85 -16.28 16.16
N ARG A 70 6.72 -15.64 15.90
CA ARG A 70 5.45 -15.90 16.61
C ARG A 70 4.24 -15.71 15.69
N ALA A 71 3.15 -16.39 16.01
CA ALA A 71 1.88 -16.22 15.33
C ALA A 71 0.71 -16.28 16.31
N TRP A 72 -0.41 -15.67 15.90
CA TRP A 72 -1.66 -15.55 16.64
C TRP A 72 -2.85 -15.88 15.72
N GLY A 73 -3.95 -16.32 16.33
CA GLY A 73 -5.22 -16.60 15.64
C GLY A 73 -5.16 -17.75 14.63
N MET A 74 -6.17 -17.83 13.77
CA MET A 74 -6.37 -18.96 12.86
C MET A 74 -5.96 -18.64 11.41
N ALA A 75 -5.23 -19.58 10.80
CA ALA A 75 -4.98 -19.63 9.38
C ALA A 75 -6.26 -20.02 8.61
N ASP A 76 -7.06 -20.90 9.20
CA ASP A 76 -8.33 -21.38 8.66
C ASP A 76 -9.36 -21.53 9.77
N LEU A 77 -10.38 -20.68 9.75
CA LEU A 77 -11.50 -20.69 10.69
C LEU A 77 -12.46 -21.87 10.49
N GLU A 78 -12.63 -22.36 9.26
CA GLU A 78 -13.55 -23.47 8.97
C GLU A 78 -13.01 -24.79 9.54
N HIS A 79 -11.68 -24.91 9.57
CA HIS A 79 -10.97 -26.12 9.99
C HIS A 79 -10.22 -25.99 11.32
N MET A 80 -10.33 -24.83 11.98
CA MET A 80 -9.61 -24.50 13.23
C MET A 80 -8.09 -24.74 13.12
N VAL A 81 -7.49 -24.34 11.99
CA VAL A 81 -6.04 -24.45 11.78
C VAL A 81 -5.38 -23.18 12.31
N PRO A 82 -4.53 -23.28 13.35
CA PRO A 82 -3.85 -22.11 13.90
C PRO A 82 -2.82 -21.57 12.92
N ASN A 83 -2.62 -20.25 12.94
CA ASN A 83 -1.45 -19.66 12.29
C ASN A 83 -0.17 -20.13 13.00
N THR A 84 0.86 -20.32 12.21
CA THR A 84 2.23 -20.56 12.62
C THR A 84 3.13 -19.55 11.91
N PRO A 85 4.36 -19.31 12.40
CA PRO A 85 5.39 -18.63 11.63
C PRO A 85 5.57 -19.09 10.17
N SER A 86 5.40 -20.40 9.94
CA SER A 86 5.52 -21.04 8.63
C SER A 86 4.25 -20.98 7.79
N THR A 87 3.18 -20.35 8.29
CA THR A 87 1.95 -20.18 7.51
C THR A 87 2.22 -19.25 6.34
N ILE A 88 1.77 -19.66 5.15
CA ILE A 88 1.94 -18.89 3.93
C ILE A 88 0.78 -17.89 3.81
N PHE A 89 1.12 -16.62 3.64
CA PHE A 89 0.18 -15.52 3.38
C PHE A 89 0.51 -14.87 2.05
N GLU A 90 -0.41 -14.04 1.53
CA GLU A 90 -0.05 -13.15 0.44
C GLU A 90 0.48 -11.81 0.97
N ALA A 91 1.65 -11.40 0.52
CA ALA A 91 2.33 -10.19 1.00
C ALA A 91 1.81 -8.89 0.35
N GLY A 92 0.83 -8.99 -0.57
CA GLY A 92 0.31 -7.86 -1.32
C GLY A 92 1.44 -7.03 -1.94
N SER A 93 1.40 -5.71 -1.79
CA SER A 93 2.38 -4.80 -2.39
C SER A 93 3.82 -4.90 -1.86
N VAL A 94 4.09 -5.63 -0.77
CA VAL A 94 5.47 -5.98 -0.37
C VAL A 94 6.17 -6.79 -1.48
N SER A 95 5.42 -7.40 -2.39
CA SER A 95 5.94 -8.07 -3.59
C SER A 95 6.72 -7.18 -4.56
N LYS A 96 6.48 -5.86 -4.55
CA LYS A 96 7.01 -4.93 -5.56
C LYS A 96 8.53 -4.88 -5.62
N GLN A 97 9.19 -4.89 -4.47
CA GLN A 97 10.65 -4.98 -4.36
C GLN A 97 11.25 -6.21 -5.07
N PHE A 98 10.53 -7.34 -5.15
CA PHE A 98 11.01 -8.53 -5.87
C PHE A 98 10.88 -8.38 -7.39
N VAL A 99 9.87 -7.65 -7.87
CA VAL A 99 9.76 -7.27 -9.29
C VAL A 99 10.90 -6.32 -9.65
N SER A 100 11.08 -5.25 -8.86
CA SER A 100 12.17 -4.30 -9.07
C SER A 100 13.53 -4.97 -9.04
N ALA A 101 13.77 -5.87 -8.09
CA ALA A 101 14.99 -6.67 -8.04
C ALA A 101 15.21 -7.46 -9.35
N SER A 102 14.17 -8.09 -9.88
CA SER A 102 14.26 -8.83 -11.14
C SER A 102 14.62 -7.93 -12.33
N VAL A 103 14.03 -6.73 -12.40
CA VAL A 103 14.34 -5.75 -13.45
C VAL A 103 15.76 -5.21 -13.31
N ILE A 104 16.20 -4.90 -12.08
CA ILE A 104 17.57 -4.44 -11.81
C ILE A 104 18.59 -5.53 -12.15
N LEU A 105 18.32 -6.80 -11.84
CA LEU A 105 19.19 -7.91 -12.22
C LEU A 105 19.39 -7.97 -13.74
N LEU A 106 18.30 -7.89 -14.53
CA LEU A 106 18.40 -7.82 -16.00
C LEU A 106 19.18 -6.59 -16.47
N ALA A 107 19.00 -5.43 -15.83
CA ALA A 107 19.74 -4.21 -16.16
C ALA A 107 21.25 -4.37 -15.92
N LEU A 108 21.63 -4.97 -14.80
CA LEU A 108 23.02 -5.25 -14.46
C LEU A 108 23.65 -6.34 -15.35
N GLU A 109 22.83 -7.27 -15.85
CA GLU A 109 23.22 -8.26 -16.86
C GLU A 109 23.38 -7.63 -18.27
N GLY A 110 22.95 -6.37 -18.45
CA GLY A 110 23.04 -5.65 -19.73
C GLY A 110 21.94 -6.00 -20.72
N GLU A 111 20.89 -6.71 -20.27
CA GLU A 111 19.78 -7.18 -21.11
C GLU A 111 18.73 -6.09 -21.35
N LEU A 112 18.69 -5.06 -20.50
CA LEU A 112 17.85 -3.87 -20.63
C LEU A 112 18.50 -2.65 -19.97
N SER A 113 17.94 -1.46 -20.19
CA SER A 113 18.23 -0.26 -19.43
C SER A 113 16.98 0.22 -18.68
N LEU A 114 17.16 0.76 -17.47
CA LEU A 114 16.07 1.34 -16.69
C LEU A 114 15.49 2.61 -17.34
N GLU A 115 16.20 3.18 -18.30
CA GLU A 115 15.78 4.37 -19.07
C GLU A 115 15.11 4.01 -20.41
N ASP A 116 15.00 2.73 -20.76
CA ASP A 116 14.32 2.30 -21.98
C ASP A 116 12.82 2.61 -21.92
N ASP A 117 12.24 2.90 -23.08
CA ASP A 117 10.79 3.06 -23.21
C ASP A 117 10.11 1.71 -22.97
N ILE A 118 9.04 1.69 -22.17
CA ILE A 118 8.24 0.50 -21.95
C ILE A 118 7.77 -0.14 -23.27
N ARG A 119 7.55 0.65 -24.33
CA ARG A 119 7.10 0.18 -25.63
C ARG A 119 8.14 -0.67 -26.39
N ASP A 120 9.42 -0.59 -26.01
CA ASP A 120 10.46 -1.46 -26.57
C ASP A 120 10.22 -2.92 -26.18
N TYR A 121 9.54 -3.14 -25.05
CA TYR A 121 9.22 -4.47 -24.50
C TYR A 121 7.71 -4.79 -24.56
N VAL A 122 6.85 -3.78 -24.48
CA VAL A 122 5.38 -3.89 -24.51
C VAL A 122 4.79 -2.99 -25.59
N PRO A 123 4.95 -3.35 -26.89
CA PRO A 123 4.51 -2.52 -28.01
C PRO A 123 2.99 -2.33 -28.10
N GLU A 124 2.20 -3.08 -27.32
CA GLU A 124 0.75 -2.90 -27.16
C GLU A 124 0.39 -1.61 -26.41
N MET A 125 1.33 -1.01 -25.67
CA MET A 125 1.09 0.23 -24.96
C MET A 125 0.92 1.41 -25.94
N PRO A 126 -0.04 2.32 -25.70
CA PRO A 126 -0.27 3.45 -26.59
C PRO A 126 0.93 4.40 -26.65
N ASP A 127 1.10 5.05 -27.79
CA ASP A 127 1.97 6.20 -27.91
C ASP A 127 1.25 7.44 -27.36
N TYR A 128 1.62 7.85 -26.14
CA TYR A 128 1.07 9.05 -25.52
C TYR A 128 1.78 10.33 -25.97
N GLY A 129 2.81 10.23 -26.82
CA GLY A 129 3.71 11.34 -27.20
C GLY A 129 4.85 11.60 -26.22
N ASP A 130 4.81 11.01 -25.03
CA ASP A 130 5.85 11.06 -23.99
C ASP A 130 6.46 9.68 -23.75
N VAL A 131 7.77 9.63 -23.49
CA VAL A 131 8.49 8.38 -23.16
C VAL A 131 8.17 7.96 -21.72
N ILE A 132 7.74 6.71 -21.55
CA ILE A 132 7.51 6.11 -20.24
C ILE A 132 8.62 5.10 -19.98
N THR A 133 9.61 5.46 -19.17
CA THR A 133 10.73 4.57 -18.85
C THR A 133 10.37 3.49 -17.84
N LEU A 134 11.15 2.40 -17.80
CA LEU A 134 11.03 1.39 -16.75
C LEU A 134 11.23 2.00 -15.35
N ARG A 135 12.14 2.97 -15.21
CA ARG A 135 12.34 3.73 -13.96
C ARG A 135 11.10 4.52 -13.54
N HIS A 136 10.35 5.09 -14.50
CA HIS A 136 9.07 5.71 -14.19
C HIS A 136 8.05 4.72 -13.60
N LEU A 137 8.03 3.48 -14.11
CA LEU A 137 7.15 2.43 -13.56
C LEU A 137 7.58 2.02 -12.14
N MET A 138 8.89 1.83 -11.92
CA MET A 138 9.44 1.42 -10.63
C MET A 138 9.16 2.44 -9.53
N ASN A 139 9.22 3.74 -9.87
CA ASN A 139 9.03 4.85 -8.92
C ASN A 139 7.59 5.41 -8.85
N HIS A 140 6.63 4.79 -9.55
CA HIS A 140 5.24 5.28 -9.66
C HIS A 140 5.12 6.71 -10.21
N THR A 141 5.96 7.06 -11.19
CA THR A 141 5.95 8.39 -11.83
C THR A 141 5.56 8.34 -13.30
N SER A 142 5.00 7.23 -13.79
CA SER A 142 4.67 7.03 -15.21
C SER A 142 3.43 7.78 -15.70
N GLY A 143 2.55 8.24 -14.81
CA GLY A 143 1.26 8.80 -15.19
C GLY A 143 0.22 7.77 -15.63
N LEU A 144 0.56 6.47 -15.70
CA LEU A 144 -0.39 5.43 -16.09
C LEU A 144 -1.52 5.30 -15.06
N ARG A 145 -2.75 5.15 -15.56
CA ARG A 145 -3.90 4.77 -14.76
C ARG A 145 -3.72 3.38 -14.17
N ASP A 146 -4.21 3.19 -12.95
CA ASP A 146 -4.24 1.88 -12.30
C ASP A 146 -5.35 0.99 -12.92
N TRP A 147 -4.97 -0.14 -13.51
CA TRP A 147 -5.89 -1.02 -14.26
C TRP A 147 -7.07 -1.48 -13.40
N GLY A 148 -6.83 -1.81 -12.13
CA GLY A 148 -7.85 -2.28 -11.21
C GLY A 148 -8.84 -1.18 -10.85
N SER A 149 -8.37 0.07 -10.85
CA SER A 149 -9.22 1.24 -10.66
C SER A 149 -10.07 1.50 -11.91
N VAL A 150 -9.51 1.34 -13.12
CA VAL A 150 -10.26 1.43 -14.39
C VAL A 150 -11.36 0.36 -14.46
N THR A 151 -11.04 -0.91 -14.17
CA THR A 151 -12.05 -1.98 -14.17
C THR A 151 -13.09 -1.84 -13.07
N SER A 152 -12.75 -1.18 -11.96
CA SER A 152 -13.73 -0.85 -10.93
C SER A 152 -14.80 0.11 -11.46
N VAL A 153 -14.46 1.01 -12.40
CA VAL A 153 -15.45 1.89 -13.05
C VAL A 153 -16.47 1.10 -13.86
N SER A 154 -16.07 0.00 -14.51
CA SER A 154 -16.97 -0.88 -15.27
C SER A 154 -17.76 -1.88 -14.41
N GLY A 155 -17.50 -1.92 -13.10
CA GLY A 155 -18.17 -2.80 -12.14
C GLY A 155 -17.47 -4.13 -11.89
N TRP A 156 -16.48 -4.45 -12.72
CA TRP A 156 -15.66 -5.66 -12.61
C TRP A 156 -14.29 -5.34 -12.03
N GLY A 157 -14.29 -4.61 -10.91
CA GLY A 157 -13.09 -4.32 -10.13
C GLY A 157 -12.43 -5.60 -9.58
N ARG A 158 -11.24 -5.40 -9.01
CA ARG A 158 -10.44 -6.47 -8.42
C ARG A 158 -11.24 -7.28 -7.40
N GLY A 159 -11.20 -8.60 -7.51
CA GLY A 159 -11.93 -9.53 -6.64
C GLY A 159 -13.39 -9.80 -7.03
N ASN A 160 -13.99 -9.03 -7.94
CA ASN A 160 -15.34 -9.31 -8.47
C ASN A 160 -15.31 -10.29 -9.66
N ARG A 161 -14.18 -10.36 -10.35
CA ARG A 161 -13.91 -11.27 -11.47
C ARG A 161 -12.44 -11.66 -11.47
N THR A 162 -12.12 -12.78 -12.10
CA THR A 162 -10.74 -13.18 -12.35
C THR A 162 -10.15 -12.33 -13.49
N HIS A 163 -8.94 -11.83 -13.26
CA HIS A 163 -8.11 -11.12 -14.24
C HIS A 163 -6.76 -11.84 -14.38
N ASN A 164 -6.12 -11.73 -15.55
CA ASN A 164 -4.75 -12.17 -15.82
C ASN A 164 -3.95 -11.00 -16.45
N HIS A 165 -2.66 -11.19 -16.71
CA HIS A 165 -1.82 -10.15 -17.32
C HIS A 165 -2.29 -9.73 -18.72
N ASP A 166 -2.82 -10.64 -19.55
CA ASP A 166 -3.39 -10.28 -20.86
C ASP A 166 -4.54 -9.27 -20.72
N HIS A 167 -5.42 -9.46 -19.74
CA HIS A 167 -6.49 -8.52 -19.46
C HIS A 167 -5.94 -7.17 -18.97
N VAL A 168 -4.86 -7.18 -18.17
CA VAL A 168 -4.19 -5.92 -17.77
C VAL A 168 -3.64 -5.19 -19.00
N ILE A 169 -2.96 -5.89 -19.92
CA ILE A 169 -2.48 -5.30 -21.18
C ILE A 169 -3.64 -4.74 -21.99
N ASP A 170 -4.73 -5.50 -22.17
CA ASP A 170 -5.91 -5.05 -22.91
C ASP A 170 -6.47 -3.73 -22.33
N ILE A 171 -6.65 -3.66 -21.01
CA ILE A 171 -7.13 -2.43 -20.35
C ILE A 171 -6.18 -1.26 -20.61
N LEU A 172 -4.88 -1.48 -20.44
CA LEU A 172 -3.87 -0.42 -20.58
C LEU A 172 -3.65 0.03 -22.03
N SER A 173 -3.77 -0.89 -22.99
CA SER A 173 -3.62 -0.64 -24.43
C SER A 173 -4.73 0.24 -25.02
N ARG A 174 -5.87 0.36 -24.33
CA ARG A 174 -7.02 1.15 -24.77
C ARG A 174 -7.12 2.52 -24.12
N GLN A 175 -6.24 2.85 -23.18
CA GLN A 175 -6.26 4.16 -22.52
C GLN A 175 -5.85 5.25 -23.51
N THR A 176 -6.62 6.33 -23.58
CA THR A 176 -6.36 7.43 -24.53
C THR A 176 -5.52 8.55 -23.95
N GLN A 177 -5.30 8.56 -22.64
CA GLN A 177 -4.52 9.59 -21.95
C GLN A 177 -3.90 9.08 -20.64
N LEU A 178 -2.81 9.71 -20.23
CA LEU A 178 -2.23 9.56 -18.90
C LEU A 178 -3.00 10.39 -17.86
N ASN A 179 -2.79 10.07 -16.58
CA ASN A 179 -3.19 10.94 -15.47
C ASN A 179 -2.38 12.25 -15.46
N PHE A 180 -1.12 12.20 -15.92
CA PHE A 180 -0.18 13.31 -16.02
C PHE A 180 1.05 12.87 -16.86
N PRO A 181 1.82 13.82 -17.43
CA PRO A 181 3.09 13.55 -18.10
C PRO A 181 4.08 12.74 -17.24
N PRO A 182 4.82 11.76 -17.80
CA PRO A 182 5.79 10.96 -17.05
C PRO A 182 6.84 11.81 -16.32
N GLY A 183 7.17 11.43 -15.09
CA GLY A 183 8.09 12.14 -14.21
C GLY A 183 7.52 13.38 -13.53
N GLU A 184 6.34 13.87 -13.91
CA GLU A 184 5.77 15.09 -13.29
C GLU A 184 5.39 14.87 -11.83
N ARG A 185 4.83 13.70 -11.50
CA ARG A 185 4.25 13.40 -10.18
C ARG A 185 4.47 11.97 -9.76
N TYR A 186 4.29 11.74 -8.47
CA TYR A 186 4.07 10.42 -7.90
C TYR A 186 2.57 10.08 -7.89
N SER A 187 2.20 8.92 -8.44
CA SER A 187 0.89 8.31 -8.24
C SER A 187 1.03 6.79 -8.27
N TYR A 188 0.87 6.18 -7.10
CA TYR A 188 1.00 4.74 -6.93
C TYR A 188 0.14 3.98 -7.93
N SER A 189 0.74 3.12 -8.75
CA SER A 189 0.04 2.40 -9.82
C SER A 189 0.43 0.92 -9.82
N ASN A 190 -0.56 0.04 -9.68
CA ASN A 190 -0.31 -1.39 -9.84
C ASN A 190 0.06 -1.73 -11.29
N SER A 191 -0.49 -1.01 -12.27
CA SER A 191 -0.23 -1.18 -13.70
C SER A 191 1.26 -1.19 -14.00
N GLY A 192 2.02 -0.26 -13.42
CA GLY A 192 3.47 -0.20 -13.64
C GLY A 192 4.18 -1.49 -13.21
N TYR A 193 3.82 -2.05 -12.05
CA TYR A 193 4.42 -3.29 -11.56
C TYR A 193 3.94 -4.55 -12.27
N ASN A 194 2.74 -4.52 -12.85
CA ASN A 194 2.30 -5.59 -13.74
C ASN A 194 3.09 -5.56 -15.05
N LEU A 195 3.27 -4.38 -15.64
CA LEU A 195 4.09 -4.19 -16.83
C LEU A 195 5.55 -4.59 -16.59
N LEU A 196 6.15 -4.23 -15.45
CA LEU A 196 7.52 -4.64 -15.12
C LEU A 196 7.67 -6.17 -15.03
N ALA A 197 6.70 -6.88 -14.47
CA ALA A 197 6.72 -8.35 -14.46
C ALA A 197 6.64 -8.92 -15.89
N ILE A 198 5.79 -8.34 -16.75
CA ILE A 198 5.69 -8.71 -18.17
C ILE A 198 7.01 -8.41 -18.93
N VAL A 199 7.66 -7.29 -18.63
CA VAL A 199 8.98 -6.94 -19.21
C VAL A 199 10.02 -7.99 -18.85
N VAL A 200 10.12 -8.39 -17.58
CA VAL A 200 11.05 -9.45 -17.15
C VAL A 200 10.78 -10.74 -17.92
N GLU A 201 9.51 -11.12 -18.08
CA GLU A 201 9.15 -12.32 -18.85
C GLU A 201 9.57 -12.23 -20.32
N ARG A 202 9.30 -11.09 -20.97
CA ARG A 202 9.62 -10.90 -22.39
C ARG A 202 11.11 -10.79 -22.66
N VAL A 203 11.87 -10.13 -21.79
CA VAL A 203 13.31 -9.96 -21.92
C VAL A 203 14.04 -11.27 -21.64
N SER A 204 13.66 -11.98 -20.56
CA SER A 204 14.31 -13.24 -20.19
C SER A 204 13.87 -14.44 -21.03
N GLY A 205 12.69 -14.38 -21.65
CA GLY A 205 12.04 -15.50 -22.32
C GLY A 205 11.52 -16.59 -21.35
N MET A 206 11.43 -16.28 -20.06
CA MET A 206 10.95 -17.19 -19.00
C MET A 206 9.72 -16.60 -18.31
N PRO A 207 8.73 -17.41 -17.89
CA PRO A 207 7.65 -16.92 -17.03
C PRO A 207 8.22 -16.18 -15.82
N PHE A 208 7.66 -15.02 -15.48
CA PHE A 208 8.21 -14.18 -14.40
C PHE A 208 8.33 -14.93 -13.06
N ALA A 209 7.39 -15.83 -12.77
CA ALA A 209 7.43 -16.66 -11.57
C ALA A 209 8.65 -17.60 -11.54
N ASP A 210 9.02 -18.17 -12.70
CA ASP A 210 10.18 -19.05 -12.82
C ASP A 210 11.49 -18.26 -12.77
N TYR A 211 11.55 -17.10 -13.44
CA TYR A 211 12.71 -16.21 -13.42
C TYR A 211 13.05 -15.79 -11.98
N SER A 212 12.07 -15.26 -11.24
CA SER A 212 12.29 -14.81 -9.87
C SER A 212 12.59 -15.96 -8.90
N THR A 213 12.02 -17.15 -9.12
CA THR A 213 12.38 -18.35 -8.37
C THR A 213 13.87 -18.69 -8.56
N GLN A 214 14.32 -18.77 -9.81
CA GLN A 214 15.69 -19.15 -10.15
C GLN A 214 16.72 -18.08 -9.73
N LYS A 215 16.39 -16.80 -9.89
CA LYS A 215 17.34 -15.69 -9.72
C LYS A 215 17.34 -15.10 -8.31
N ILE A 216 16.26 -15.28 -7.55
CA ILE A 216 16.09 -14.66 -6.22
C ILE A 216 15.76 -15.71 -5.16
N PHE A 217 14.66 -16.45 -5.30
CA PHE A 217 14.14 -17.25 -4.18
C PHE A 217 15.02 -18.46 -3.84
N GLU A 218 15.40 -19.28 -4.84
CA GLU A 218 16.25 -20.44 -4.61
C GLU A 218 17.65 -20.07 -4.10
N PRO A 219 18.37 -19.10 -4.71
CA PRO A 219 19.70 -18.70 -4.23
C PRO A 219 19.70 -18.15 -2.80
N LEU A 220 18.62 -17.49 -2.38
CA LEU A 220 18.44 -16.97 -1.02
C LEU A 220 17.90 -18.02 -0.03
N GLY A 221 17.44 -19.17 -0.50
CA GLY A 221 16.81 -20.18 0.34
C GLY A 221 15.39 -19.82 0.79
N MET A 222 14.70 -18.93 0.08
CA MET A 222 13.30 -18.55 0.32
C MET A 222 12.33 -19.63 -0.18
N THR A 223 12.42 -20.82 0.41
CA THR A 223 11.76 -22.06 -0.08
C THR A 223 10.24 -22.09 0.08
N SER A 224 9.65 -21.14 0.81
CA SER A 224 8.20 -21.02 1.01
C SER A 224 7.61 -19.84 0.23
N THR A 225 8.36 -19.30 -0.73
CA THR A 225 7.98 -18.13 -1.51
C THR A 225 7.68 -18.49 -2.97
N GLN A 226 6.52 -18.07 -3.46
CA GLN A 226 6.11 -18.25 -4.86
C GLN A 226 5.06 -17.22 -5.27
N TRP A 227 4.82 -17.03 -6.57
CA TRP A 227 3.77 -16.15 -7.07
C TRP A 227 2.42 -16.88 -7.21
N ARG A 228 1.34 -16.12 -7.02
CA ARG A 228 -0.04 -16.47 -7.38
C ARG A 228 -0.32 -16.03 -8.82
N ASP A 229 0.30 -16.74 -9.74
CA ASP A 229 0.06 -16.73 -11.18
C ASP A 229 -1.11 -17.65 -11.59
N ASP A 230 -1.50 -18.58 -10.70
CA ASP A 230 -2.74 -19.36 -10.76
C ASP A 230 -3.45 -19.34 -9.39
N TYR A 231 -4.60 -18.66 -9.29
CA TYR A 231 -5.35 -18.56 -8.04
C TYR A 231 -5.98 -19.89 -7.58
N THR A 232 -6.09 -20.87 -8.48
CA THR A 232 -6.66 -22.19 -8.19
C THR A 232 -5.61 -23.21 -7.74
N ARG A 233 -4.31 -22.88 -7.87
CA ARG A 233 -3.20 -23.73 -7.45
C ARG A 233 -3.29 -24.04 -5.95
N ILE A 234 -3.18 -25.32 -5.62
CA ILE A 234 -3.09 -25.77 -4.22
C ILE A 234 -1.72 -25.37 -3.66
N VAL A 235 -1.73 -24.55 -2.61
CA VAL A 235 -0.53 -24.14 -1.88
C VAL A 235 -0.60 -24.71 -0.47
N LYS A 236 0.27 -25.67 -0.18
CA LYS A 236 0.33 -26.31 1.14
C LYS A 236 0.76 -25.31 2.21
N GLY A 237 0.02 -25.24 3.32
CA GLY A 237 0.31 -24.32 4.42
C GLY A 237 -0.16 -22.88 4.19
N ARG A 238 -0.91 -22.60 3.11
CA ARG A 238 -1.50 -21.28 2.85
C ARG A 238 -2.71 -21.03 3.75
N SER A 239 -2.74 -19.90 4.43
CA SER A 239 -3.92 -19.45 5.18
C SER A 239 -5.10 -19.12 4.25
N SER A 240 -6.32 -19.20 4.74
CA SER A 240 -7.45 -18.47 4.15
C SER A 240 -7.34 -16.99 4.48
N ALA A 241 -8.09 -16.14 3.77
CA ALA A 241 -8.10 -14.70 3.99
C ALA A 241 -9.52 -14.24 4.27
N TYR A 242 -9.66 -13.26 5.16
CA TYR A 242 -10.95 -12.90 5.73
C TYR A 242 -11.22 -11.39 5.69
N SER A 243 -12.48 -11.03 5.52
CA SER A 243 -13.00 -9.69 5.83
C SER A 243 -13.73 -9.74 7.17
N GLY A 244 -13.37 -8.83 8.09
CA GLY A 244 -14.07 -8.65 9.37
C GLY A 244 -15.07 -7.49 9.30
N ASN A 245 -16.23 -7.63 9.97
CA ASN A 245 -17.21 -6.55 10.12
C ASN A 245 -16.81 -5.57 11.23
N ALA A 246 -17.29 -4.32 11.14
CA ALA A 246 -17.15 -3.34 12.22
C ALA A 246 -17.78 -3.87 13.51
N GLY A 247 -16.99 -4.07 14.57
CA GLY A 247 -17.44 -4.64 15.85
C GLY A 247 -16.98 -6.09 16.12
N GLY A 248 -16.26 -6.75 15.21
CA GLY A 248 -15.20 -7.70 15.59
C GLY A 248 -15.51 -9.19 15.77
N ASN A 249 -16.73 -9.70 15.55
CA ASN A 249 -17.02 -11.13 15.83
C ASN A 249 -17.55 -11.95 14.64
N THR A 250 -17.57 -11.40 13.42
CA THR A 250 -18.02 -12.14 12.23
C THR A 250 -17.06 -11.92 11.07
N PHE A 251 -16.73 -13.03 10.40
CA PHE A 251 -15.75 -13.07 9.31
C PHE A 251 -16.36 -13.70 8.07
N THR A 252 -15.97 -13.20 6.90
CA THR A 252 -16.31 -13.76 5.59
C THR A 252 -15.04 -14.06 4.82
N ILE A 253 -15.03 -15.12 4.01
CA ILE A 253 -13.87 -15.45 3.17
C ILE A 253 -13.70 -14.35 2.11
N ASN A 254 -12.50 -13.80 2.05
CA ASN A 254 -12.07 -12.80 1.09
C ASN A 254 -10.68 -13.18 0.56
N ARG A 255 -10.65 -14.22 -0.27
CA ARG A 255 -9.44 -14.69 -0.95
C ARG A 255 -9.29 -13.98 -2.30
N PRO A 256 -8.06 -13.67 -2.73
CA PRO A 256 -7.81 -13.16 -4.06
C PRO A 256 -8.06 -14.26 -5.11
N ILE A 257 -8.79 -13.88 -6.17
CA ILE A 257 -9.22 -14.77 -7.26
C ILE A 257 -8.62 -14.38 -8.61
N GLU A 258 -7.47 -13.70 -8.60
CA GLU A 258 -6.80 -13.16 -9.78
C GLU A 258 -5.58 -14.02 -10.16
N ASN A 259 -5.18 -14.02 -11.42
CA ASN A 259 -3.89 -14.53 -11.90
C ASN A 259 -2.89 -13.38 -12.14
N VAL A 260 -3.33 -12.14 -11.93
CA VAL A 260 -2.48 -10.95 -11.94
C VAL A 260 -1.52 -11.00 -10.74
N HIS A 261 -0.23 -10.82 -11.04
CA HIS A 261 0.87 -10.83 -10.07
C HIS A 261 1.94 -9.77 -10.44
N GLY A 262 2.96 -9.62 -9.59
CA GLY A 262 3.99 -8.59 -9.67
C GLY A 262 3.64 -7.34 -8.84
N ASN A 263 2.46 -6.77 -9.04
CA ASN A 263 1.95 -5.71 -8.15
C ASN A 263 1.53 -6.23 -6.76
N GLY A 264 1.26 -7.53 -6.68
CA GLY A 264 0.76 -8.32 -5.56
C GLY A 264 0.98 -9.80 -5.89
N GLY A 265 0.31 -10.71 -5.19
CA GLY A 265 0.36 -12.13 -5.53
C GLY A 265 1.58 -12.90 -5.00
N LEU A 266 2.52 -12.27 -4.29
CA LEU A 266 3.61 -13.00 -3.65
C LEU A 266 3.09 -13.75 -2.43
N LEU A 267 3.08 -15.08 -2.49
CA LEU A 267 2.81 -15.97 -1.37
C LEU A 267 4.12 -16.27 -0.66
N THR A 268 4.20 -16.03 0.65
CA THR A 268 5.45 -16.12 1.41
C THR A 268 5.21 -16.29 2.92
N THR A 269 6.28 -16.40 3.70
CA THR A 269 6.30 -16.46 5.17
C THR A 269 7.08 -15.29 5.75
N VAL A 270 6.95 -15.05 7.06
CA VAL A 270 7.74 -14.00 7.72
C VAL A 270 9.25 -14.31 7.69
N ASP A 271 9.64 -15.58 7.77
CA ASP A 271 11.05 -15.99 7.75
C ASP A 271 11.71 -15.76 6.37
N ASP A 272 11.00 -16.05 5.28
CA ASP A 272 11.50 -15.77 3.93
C ASP A 272 11.66 -14.25 3.71
N LEU A 273 10.71 -13.44 4.20
CA LEU A 273 10.83 -11.97 4.10
C LEU A 273 11.97 -11.40 4.95
N LEU A 274 12.25 -11.98 6.13
CA LEU A 274 13.43 -11.60 6.91
C LEU A 274 14.74 -12.01 6.21
N THR A 275 14.74 -13.15 5.53
CA THR A 275 15.87 -13.62 4.71
C THR A 275 16.15 -12.63 3.57
N TRP A 276 15.10 -12.15 2.90
CA TRP A 276 15.20 -11.10 1.89
C TRP A 276 15.83 -9.81 2.43
N ASN A 277 15.33 -9.27 3.55
CA ASN A 277 15.92 -8.06 4.15
C ASN A 277 17.37 -8.28 4.60
N TYR A 278 17.68 -9.46 5.14
CA TYR A 278 19.06 -9.79 5.50
C TYR A 278 19.98 -9.79 4.28
N ALA A 279 19.56 -10.38 3.16
CA ALA A 279 20.32 -10.36 1.91
C ALA A 279 20.61 -8.92 1.43
N LEU A 280 19.60 -8.04 1.45
CA LEU A 280 19.78 -6.62 1.10
C LEU A 280 20.72 -5.87 2.04
N SER A 281 20.72 -6.21 3.34
CA SER A 281 21.57 -5.58 4.34
C SER A 281 23.05 -6.02 4.31
N THR A 282 23.38 -7.04 3.51
CA THR A 282 24.73 -7.62 3.42
C THR A 282 25.31 -7.40 2.03
N SER A 283 26.53 -7.89 1.80
CA SER A 283 27.17 -7.86 0.48
C SER A 283 26.71 -9.00 -0.45
N TYR A 284 25.54 -9.60 -0.20
CA TYR A 284 25.00 -10.65 -1.07
C TYR A 284 24.70 -10.09 -2.48
N PHE A 285 24.01 -8.96 -2.53
CA PHE A 285 23.86 -8.18 -3.75
C PHE A 285 25.00 -7.16 -3.87
N SER A 286 25.31 -6.75 -5.11
CA SER A 286 26.33 -5.72 -5.34
C SER A 286 25.89 -4.36 -4.77
N ASP A 287 26.85 -3.49 -4.48
CA ASP A 287 26.57 -2.11 -4.06
C ASP A 287 25.74 -1.37 -5.13
N GLU A 288 25.96 -1.67 -6.40
CA GLU A 288 25.19 -1.10 -7.51
C GLU A 288 23.73 -1.55 -7.50
N PHE A 289 23.47 -2.84 -7.28
CA PHE A 289 22.11 -3.35 -7.12
C PHE A 289 21.39 -2.66 -5.96
N ASN A 290 22.05 -2.58 -4.79
CA ASN A 290 21.47 -1.95 -3.61
C ASN A 290 21.23 -0.46 -3.83
N ARG A 291 22.12 0.23 -4.56
CA ARG A 291 21.94 1.63 -4.95
C ARG A 291 20.70 1.80 -5.83
N GLU A 292 20.50 0.97 -6.86
CA GLU A 292 19.34 1.07 -7.75
C GLU A 292 18.02 0.71 -7.03
N LEU A 293 18.03 -0.28 -6.13
CA LEU A 293 16.83 -0.67 -5.39
C LEU A 293 16.35 0.44 -4.44
N HIS A 294 17.28 1.13 -3.78
CA HIS A 294 16.99 2.18 -2.82
C HIS A 294 17.04 3.60 -3.42
N GLN A 295 17.27 3.73 -4.73
CA GLN A 295 17.27 5.03 -5.39
C GLN A 295 15.86 5.61 -5.40
N GLN A 296 15.66 6.65 -4.61
CA GLN A 296 14.43 7.42 -4.58
C GLN A 296 14.15 8.08 -5.94
N GLY A 297 12.89 8.12 -6.34
CA GLY A 297 12.45 8.81 -7.53
C GLY A 297 12.72 10.31 -7.45
N VAL A 298 13.06 10.93 -8.59
CA VAL A 298 13.20 12.38 -8.73
C VAL A 298 12.20 12.84 -9.78
N LEU A 299 11.34 13.77 -9.40
CA LEU A 299 10.36 14.36 -10.32
C LEU A 299 11.03 15.34 -11.29
N ASN A 300 10.37 15.65 -12.40
CA ASN A 300 10.88 16.57 -13.43
C ASN A 300 11.26 17.96 -12.86
N GLY A 301 10.63 18.39 -11.77
CA GLY A 301 10.96 19.62 -11.04
C GLY A 301 12.17 19.52 -10.10
N GLY A 302 12.89 18.39 -10.07
CA GLY A 302 14.06 18.14 -9.22
C GLY A 302 13.73 17.68 -7.80
N ARG A 303 12.45 17.50 -7.45
CA ARG A 303 12.04 17.05 -6.12
C ARG A 303 12.19 15.54 -5.97
N THR A 304 12.91 15.11 -4.95
CA THR A 304 13.00 13.70 -4.53
C THR A 304 11.73 13.29 -3.76
N ILE A 305 11.18 12.12 -4.10
CA ILE A 305 10.04 11.50 -3.40
C ILE A 305 10.52 10.42 -2.43
N SER A 306 9.72 10.05 -1.44
CA SER A 306 10.10 8.98 -0.49
C SER A 306 10.12 7.59 -1.11
N TYR A 307 9.44 7.39 -2.24
CA TYR A 307 9.37 6.10 -2.92
C TYR A 307 10.61 5.83 -3.80
N ALA A 308 11.11 4.61 -3.74
CA ALA A 308 12.19 4.08 -4.55
C ALA A 308 11.69 2.87 -5.37
N SER A 309 12.56 1.94 -5.72
CA SER A 309 12.23 0.78 -6.55
C SER A 309 11.47 -0.32 -5.80
N GLY A 310 10.25 -0.03 -5.35
CA GLY A 310 9.37 -1.01 -4.69
C GLY A 310 9.42 -0.99 -3.17
N VAL A 311 10.08 0.03 -2.62
CA VAL A 311 10.20 0.34 -1.18
C VAL A 311 10.02 1.84 -0.96
N MET A 312 9.65 2.22 0.26
CA MET A 312 9.69 3.60 0.74
C MET A 312 10.93 3.77 1.62
N ILE A 313 11.65 4.87 1.40
CA ILE A 313 12.71 5.36 2.28
C ILE A 313 12.07 6.42 3.16
N ASP A 314 11.89 6.09 4.44
CA ASP A 314 11.07 6.86 5.38
C ASP A 314 11.73 6.87 6.77
N SER A 315 11.02 7.39 7.78
CA SER A 315 11.38 7.27 9.19
C SER A 315 10.23 6.71 10.04
N ASP A 316 10.55 6.08 11.15
CA ASP A 316 9.59 5.64 12.17
C ASP A 316 10.27 5.67 13.54
N HIS A 317 9.60 6.29 14.51
CA HIS A 317 10.16 6.64 15.84
C HIS A 317 11.52 7.36 15.74
N GLY A 318 11.62 8.36 14.87
CA GLY A 318 12.84 9.13 14.62
C GLY A 318 13.98 8.36 13.95
N GLN A 319 13.79 7.09 13.56
CA GLN A 319 14.82 6.27 12.95
C GLN A 319 14.60 6.06 11.45
N PRO A 320 15.65 6.14 10.61
CA PRO A 320 15.54 5.79 9.20
C PRO A 320 15.08 4.35 9.01
N GLN A 321 14.14 4.14 8.09
CA GLN A 321 13.66 2.83 7.71
C GLN A 321 13.51 2.69 6.19
N VAL A 322 13.74 1.47 5.70
CA VAL A 322 13.29 1.02 4.38
C VAL A 322 12.07 0.14 4.62
N VAL A 323 10.93 0.51 4.05
CA VAL A 323 9.64 -0.12 4.39
C VAL A 323 8.72 -0.27 3.19
N HIS A 324 7.89 -1.30 3.20
CA HIS A 324 6.70 -1.35 2.36
C HIS A 324 5.56 -2.08 3.08
N THR A 325 4.33 -1.59 2.89
CA THR A 325 3.10 -2.27 3.37
C THR A 325 2.40 -3.01 2.24
N GLY A 326 1.59 -4.00 2.57
CA GLY A 326 0.87 -4.80 1.58
C GLY A 326 -0.57 -5.02 1.97
N ALA A 327 -1.46 -5.00 0.98
CA ALA A 327 -2.84 -5.43 1.12
C ALA A 327 -3.28 -6.11 -0.18
N THR A 328 -3.94 -7.26 -0.06
CA THR A 328 -4.67 -7.89 -1.17
C THR A 328 -5.80 -8.72 -0.60
N SER A 329 -7.04 -8.38 -0.98
CA SER A 329 -8.24 -8.99 -0.38
C SER A 329 -8.17 -8.94 1.15
N GLY A 330 -8.35 -10.07 1.85
CA GLY A 330 -8.21 -10.14 3.30
C GLY A 330 -6.77 -10.08 3.82
N TYR A 331 -5.73 -10.27 3.00
CA TYR A 331 -4.35 -10.28 3.48
C TYR A 331 -3.79 -8.88 3.76
N ARG A 332 -2.91 -8.80 4.76
CA ARG A 332 -2.15 -7.60 5.14
C ARG A 332 -0.70 -7.97 5.37
N ALA A 333 0.22 -7.07 5.01
CA ALA A 333 1.64 -7.30 5.16
C ALA A 333 2.39 -6.03 5.53
N TYR A 334 3.48 -6.18 6.25
CA TYR A 334 4.44 -5.13 6.57
C TYR A 334 5.84 -5.75 6.56
N LEU A 335 6.76 -5.10 5.87
CA LEU A 335 8.17 -5.43 5.92
C LEU A 335 8.96 -4.15 6.08
N SER A 336 9.76 -4.05 7.14
CA SER A 336 10.67 -2.94 7.36
C SER A 336 12.07 -3.41 7.73
N TYR A 337 13.04 -2.56 7.43
CA TYR A 337 14.42 -2.67 7.85
C TYR A 337 14.92 -1.31 8.34
N TYR A 338 15.47 -1.27 9.55
CA TYR A 338 16.11 -0.10 10.16
C TYR A 338 17.62 -0.29 10.07
N PRO A 339 18.31 0.39 9.13
CA PRO A 339 19.72 0.10 8.82
C PRO A 339 20.66 0.35 10.00
N ASP A 340 20.47 1.45 10.72
CA ASP A 340 21.34 1.85 11.83
C ASP A 340 21.24 0.86 13.00
N GLN A 341 20.03 0.33 13.21
CA GLN A 341 19.76 -0.66 14.25
C GLN A 341 19.93 -2.10 13.78
N LYS A 342 20.17 -2.34 12.48
CA LYS A 342 20.19 -3.69 11.87
C LYS A 342 18.99 -4.54 12.30
N LEU A 343 17.82 -3.89 12.35
CA LEU A 343 16.57 -4.47 12.83
C LEU A 343 15.66 -4.66 11.63
N SER A 344 15.10 -5.86 11.47
CA SER A 344 14.09 -6.16 10.45
C SER A 344 12.84 -6.68 11.11
N VAL A 345 11.68 -6.21 10.65
CA VAL A 345 10.36 -6.64 11.14
C VAL A 345 9.53 -7.07 9.94
N ALA A 346 9.04 -8.32 9.98
CA ALA A 346 8.13 -8.88 9.00
C ALA A 346 6.81 -9.26 9.68
N LEU A 347 5.68 -8.82 9.13
CA LEU A 347 4.34 -9.12 9.64
C LEU A 347 3.43 -9.48 8.48
N LEU A 348 2.69 -10.57 8.64
CA LEU A 348 1.72 -11.07 7.68
C LEU A 348 0.43 -11.43 8.41
N CYS A 349 -0.71 -10.90 7.97
CA CYS A 349 -2.02 -11.21 8.55
C CYS A 349 -3.01 -11.64 7.47
N ASN A 350 -4.04 -12.39 7.87
CA ASN A 350 -5.10 -12.86 6.98
C ASN A 350 -6.47 -12.22 7.23
N VAL A 351 -6.50 -10.96 7.67
CA VAL A 351 -7.74 -10.22 7.92
C VAL A 351 -7.70 -8.74 7.57
N THR A 352 -8.80 -8.23 7.00
CA THR A 352 -8.88 -6.84 6.52
C THR A 352 -8.72 -5.77 7.60
N GLY A 353 -9.10 -6.08 8.84
CA GLY A 353 -9.09 -5.16 9.97
C GLY A 353 -7.72 -4.93 10.60
N ALA A 354 -6.71 -5.75 10.26
CA ALA A 354 -5.35 -5.52 10.70
C ALA A 354 -4.77 -4.30 9.96
N ASN A 355 -4.32 -3.29 10.71
CA ASN A 355 -3.56 -2.16 10.15
C ASN A 355 -2.08 -2.53 10.12
N PRO A 356 -1.52 -2.94 8.97
CA PRO A 356 -0.15 -3.46 8.92
C PRO A 356 0.90 -2.41 9.29
N GLY A 357 0.72 -1.15 8.90
CA GLY A 357 1.65 -0.07 9.24
C GLY A 357 1.65 0.23 10.74
N GLY A 358 0.46 0.36 11.33
CA GLY A 358 0.32 0.61 12.77
C GLY A 358 0.81 -0.56 13.63
N LEU A 359 0.44 -1.79 13.28
CA LEU A 359 0.91 -2.99 13.98
C LEU A 359 2.41 -3.20 13.81
N GLY A 360 2.93 -3.01 12.59
CA GLY A 360 4.36 -3.10 12.28
C GLY A 360 5.19 -2.10 13.09
N SER A 361 4.81 -0.82 13.07
CA SER A 361 5.46 0.24 13.87
C SER A 361 5.40 -0.04 15.38
N ALA A 362 4.26 -0.56 15.87
CA ALA A 362 4.14 -0.95 17.29
C ALA A 362 5.09 -2.11 17.66
N VAL A 363 5.26 -3.10 16.79
CA VAL A 363 6.26 -4.16 16.95
C VAL A 363 7.67 -3.56 16.91
N SER A 364 7.99 -2.73 15.91
CA SER A 364 9.30 -2.08 15.79
C SER A 364 9.70 -1.33 17.06
N LYS A 365 8.78 -0.56 17.66
CA LYS A 365 9.00 0.17 18.91
C LYS A 365 9.56 -0.71 20.03
N ILE A 366 9.01 -1.91 20.22
CA ILE A 366 9.43 -2.87 21.27
C ILE A 366 10.90 -3.29 21.07
N PHE A 367 11.36 -3.38 19.82
CA PHE A 367 12.69 -3.88 19.47
C PHE A 367 13.72 -2.79 19.15
N LEU A 368 13.32 -1.54 18.94
CA LEU A 368 14.21 -0.38 18.80
C LEU A 368 14.86 -0.01 20.16
N GLY A 369 14.13 -0.17 21.27
CA GLY A 369 14.62 0.12 22.63
C GLY A 369 14.39 1.58 23.07
N GLU A 370 14.27 1.80 24.39
CA GLU A 370 13.86 3.10 24.97
C GLU A 370 14.82 4.26 24.64
N ASP A 371 16.13 4.00 24.63
CA ASP A 371 17.16 5.02 24.34
C ASP A 371 17.06 5.63 22.93
N VAL A 372 16.38 4.95 22.01
CA VAL A 372 16.20 5.36 20.61
C VAL A 372 14.94 6.24 20.44
N LEU A 373 14.00 6.14 21.38
CA LEU A 373 12.68 6.79 21.32
C LEU A 373 12.67 8.19 21.97
N GLU A 374 13.72 8.57 22.72
CA GLU A 374 13.79 9.85 23.44
C GLU A 374 13.97 11.07 22.52
N SER A 375 14.11 10.91 21.20
CA SER A 375 14.25 12.04 20.27
C SER A 375 12.94 12.62 19.70
N GLU A 376 11.76 12.13 20.10
CA GLU A 376 10.48 12.63 19.56
C GLU A 376 9.57 13.29 20.61
N ALA A 377 9.55 14.62 20.60
CA ALA A 377 8.36 15.44 20.32
C ALA A 377 8.66 16.91 20.66
N GLU A 378 9.21 17.69 19.72
CA GLU A 378 8.82 19.10 19.69
C GLU A 378 7.35 19.11 19.25
N GLN A 379 6.44 19.12 20.22
CA GLN A 379 5.07 19.54 19.95
C GLN A 379 5.16 20.98 19.41
N GLN A 380 4.95 21.14 18.11
CA GLN A 380 4.85 22.45 17.51
C GLN A 380 3.79 23.25 18.29
N GLU A 381 4.18 24.41 18.81
CA GLU A 381 3.27 25.25 19.60
C GLU A 381 2.03 25.56 18.77
N ARG A 382 0.87 25.15 19.28
CA ARG A 382 -0.42 25.45 18.65
C ARG A 382 -0.80 26.89 18.94
N VAL A 383 -1.28 27.60 17.93
CA VAL A 383 -1.76 28.98 18.07
C VAL A 383 -3.28 28.97 18.17
N SER A 384 -3.87 29.74 19.07
CA SER A 384 -5.32 29.95 19.08
C SER A 384 -5.68 31.05 18.08
N LEU A 385 -6.58 30.77 17.14
CA LEU A 385 -7.08 31.74 16.16
C LEU A 385 -8.54 32.09 16.46
N SER A 386 -8.91 33.35 16.20
CA SER A 386 -10.31 33.78 16.33
C SER A 386 -11.19 33.22 15.21
N GLU A 387 -12.50 33.12 15.44
CA GLU A 387 -13.45 32.73 14.38
C GLU A 387 -13.37 33.63 13.14
N GLU A 388 -13.03 34.91 13.31
CA GLU A 388 -12.89 35.87 12.20
C GLU A 388 -11.69 35.51 11.30
N GLU A 389 -10.60 34.99 11.87
CA GLU A 389 -9.42 34.51 11.13
C GLU A 389 -9.65 33.14 10.48
N LEU A 390 -10.55 32.32 11.03
CA LEU A 390 -10.88 30.99 10.50
C LEU A 390 -11.95 31.06 9.40
N ARG A 391 -12.86 32.03 9.44
CA ARG A 391 -13.99 32.16 8.51
C ARG A 391 -13.59 32.14 7.02
N PRO A 392 -12.53 32.82 6.56
CA PRO A 392 -12.11 32.77 5.15
C PRO A 392 -11.56 31.41 4.71
N LYS A 393 -11.19 30.55 5.66
CA LYS A 393 -10.64 29.20 5.45
C LYS A 393 -11.72 28.12 5.43
N ASN A 394 -12.99 28.50 5.60
CA ASN A 394 -14.14 27.63 5.44
C ASN A 394 -14.61 27.66 3.97
N GLY A 395 -14.72 26.50 3.33
CA GLY A 395 -15.13 26.42 1.93
C GLY A 395 -14.78 25.10 1.24
N ILE A 396 -14.80 25.13 -0.09
CA ILE A 396 -14.42 24.01 -0.95
C ILE A 396 -13.25 24.46 -1.82
N TRP A 397 -12.25 23.59 -1.92
CA TRP A 397 -11.14 23.69 -2.85
C TRP A 397 -11.12 22.50 -3.78
N ILE A 398 -10.61 22.66 -4.99
CA ILE A 398 -10.36 21.55 -5.90
C ILE A 398 -8.88 21.42 -6.16
N ASP A 399 -8.43 20.18 -6.28
CA ASP A 399 -7.19 19.89 -6.95
C ASP A 399 -7.42 20.07 -8.47
N PRO A 400 -6.81 21.07 -9.15
CA PRO A 400 -7.04 21.31 -10.58
C PRO A 400 -6.53 20.17 -11.48
N ARG A 401 -5.82 19.19 -10.90
CA ARG A 401 -5.08 18.12 -11.57
C ARG A 401 -5.97 16.89 -11.75
N ASN A 402 -6.91 16.66 -10.82
CA ASN A 402 -7.88 15.56 -10.86
C ASN A 402 -9.32 16.00 -10.56
N TYR A 403 -9.53 17.29 -10.29
CA TYR A 403 -10.81 17.93 -9.95
C TYR A 403 -11.47 17.43 -8.65
N ARG A 404 -10.78 16.60 -7.85
CA ARG A 404 -11.26 16.17 -6.54
C ARG A 404 -11.34 17.37 -5.62
N HIS A 405 -12.42 17.42 -4.86
CA HIS A 405 -12.62 18.46 -3.87
C HIS A 405 -11.97 18.09 -2.54
N VAL A 406 -11.65 19.13 -1.79
CA VAL A 406 -11.38 19.12 -0.36
C VAL A 406 -12.34 20.12 0.27
N LYS A 407 -13.20 19.66 1.17
CA LYS A 407 -14.10 20.52 1.93
C LYS A 407 -13.49 20.82 3.29
N ILE A 408 -13.34 22.10 3.61
CA ILE A 408 -12.94 22.54 4.96
C ILE A 408 -14.14 23.21 5.60
N SER A 409 -14.60 22.66 6.72
CA SER A 409 -15.76 23.13 7.48
C SER A 409 -15.31 23.70 8.83
N LEU A 410 -15.82 24.87 9.19
CA LEU A 410 -15.71 25.38 10.57
C LEU A 410 -16.80 24.74 11.44
N GLU A 411 -16.41 23.86 12.36
CA GLU A 411 -17.30 23.13 13.25
C GLU A 411 -16.87 23.33 14.71
N ASN A 412 -17.74 23.89 15.55
CA ASN A 412 -17.47 24.12 16.98
C ASN A 412 -16.18 24.91 17.27
N GLY A 413 -15.80 25.83 16.38
CA GLY A 413 -14.58 26.65 16.51
C GLY A 413 -13.33 26.04 15.88
N ASP A 414 -13.38 24.79 15.40
CA ASP A 414 -12.26 24.12 14.74
C ASP A 414 -12.51 23.95 13.24
N LEU A 415 -11.47 24.07 12.42
CA LEU A 415 -11.53 23.66 11.02
C LEU A 415 -11.41 22.15 10.92
N LYS A 416 -12.27 21.50 10.13
CA LYS A 416 -12.19 20.07 9.82
C LYS A 416 -12.18 19.83 8.33
N ILE A 417 -11.43 18.82 7.91
CA ILE A 417 -11.38 18.38 6.51
C ILE A 417 -12.39 17.26 6.27
N ASP A 418 -13.25 17.41 5.26
CA ASP A 418 -14.23 16.42 4.80
C ASP A 418 -15.09 15.76 5.90
N GLY A 419 -15.35 16.49 6.99
CA GLY A 419 -16.07 15.99 8.18
C GLY A 419 -15.26 15.00 9.05
N GLY A 420 -13.98 14.83 8.76
CA GLY A 420 -13.03 13.97 9.47
C GLY A 420 -12.13 14.74 10.45
N PRO A 421 -10.80 14.56 10.38
CA PRO A 421 -9.87 15.12 11.37
C PRO A 421 -9.83 16.66 11.36
N ALA A 422 -9.47 17.24 12.51
CA ALA A 422 -9.27 18.67 12.66
C ALA A 422 -7.98 19.15 11.97
N LEU A 423 -8.01 20.38 11.49
CA LEU A 423 -6.87 21.16 11.02
C LEU A 423 -6.43 22.06 12.18
N ASN A 424 -5.33 21.69 12.82
CA ASN A 424 -4.81 22.34 14.00
C ASN A 424 -3.91 23.53 13.59
N PRO A 425 -4.23 24.78 13.99
CA PRO A 425 -3.41 25.94 13.67
C PRO A 425 -2.01 25.88 14.29
N VAL A 426 -0.99 25.98 13.45
CA VAL A 426 0.42 26.17 13.82
C VAL A 426 0.83 27.64 13.62
N SER A 427 0.20 28.32 12.67
CA SER A 427 0.28 29.77 12.48
C SER A 427 -1.04 30.30 11.93
N SER A 428 -1.12 31.59 11.58
CA SER A 428 -2.31 32.17 10.93
C SER A 428 -2.56 31.62 9.51
N THR A 429 -1.55 31.00 8.89
CA THR A 429 -1.60 30.43 7.53
C THR A 429 -1.44 28.92 7.50
N ASP A 430 -0.73 28.32 8.47
CA ASP A 430 -0.32 26.91 8.41
C ASP A 430 -1.10 26.08 9.42
N PHE A 431 -1.71 24.99 8.94
CA PHE A 431 -2.56 24.11 9.73
C PHE A 431 -2.11 22.66 9.57
N GLN A 432 -1.88 21.98 10.69
CA GLN A 432 -1.50 20.58 10.72
C GLN A 432 -2.74 19.68 10.72
N LEU A 433 -2.74 18.64 9.90
CA LEU A 433 -3.85 17.69 9.83
C LEU A 433 -3.77 16.69 10.99
N GLY A 434 -4.67 16.82 11.97
CA GLY A 434 -4.69 15.97 13.16
C GLY A 434 -3.32 15.98 13.86
N ASN A 435 -2.74 14.80 14.05
CA ASN A 435 -1.38 14.63 14.58
C ASN A 435 -0.38 14.18 13.48
N SER A 436 -0.69 14.37 12.21
CA SER A 436 0.19 13.97 11.09
C SER A 436 1.20 15.07 10.74
N SER A 437 2.25 14.75 9.99
CA SER A 437 3.19 15.73 9.41
C SER A 437 2.62 16.51 8.20
N THR A 438 1.34 16.29 7.84
CA THR A 438 0.72 17.00 6.71
C THR A 438 0.30 18.41 7.11
N THR A 439 0.76 19.41 6.36
CA THR A 439 0.43 20.82 6.55
C THR A 439 -0.43 21.34 5.40
N TYR A 440 -1.52 22.01 5.75
CA TYR A 440 -2.37 22.79 4.86
C TYR A 440 -2.02 24.27 5.04
N ARG A 441 -1.33 24.85 4.07
CA ARG A 441 -0.92 26.26 4.07
C ARG A 441 -1.86 27.09 3.21
N PHE A 442 -2.54 28.05 3.83
CA PHE A 442 -3.44 28.99 3.15
C PHE A 442 -2.66 30.19 2.62
N ILE A 443 -2.68 30.40 1.30
CA ILE A 443 -1.97 31.47 0.61
C ILE A 443 -2.97 32.39 -0.09
N ASN A 444 -3.02 33.66 0.34
CA ASN A 444 -3.86 34.67 -0.31
C ASN A 444 -3.28 35.03 -1.69
N SER A 445 -4.16 35.35 -2.62
CA SER A 445 -3.81 35.80 -3.97
C SER A 445 -4.66 37.02 -4.35
N GLU A 446 -4.14 37.89 -5.22
CA GLU A 446 -4.93 38.98 -5.81
C GLU A 446 -6.03 38.46 -6.75
N GLU A 447 -5.91 37.21 -7.22
CA GLU A 447 -6.82 36.59 -8.19
C GLU A 447 -8.09 35.99 -7.56
N SER A 448 -8.14 35.86 -6.23
CA SER A 448 -9.28 35.24 -5.55
C SER A 448 -9.53 35.86 -4.17
N GLU A 449 -10.80 36.06 -3.84
CA GLU A 449 -11.23 36.48 -2.50
C GLU A 449 -10.96 35.42 -1.42
N ARG A 450 -10.69 34.17 -1.82
CA ARG A 450 -10.31 33.08 -0.92
C ARG A 450 -8.89 32.62 -1.18
N PRO A 451 -8.17 32.15 -0.14
CA PRO A 451 -6.81 31.65 -0.31
C PRO A 451 -6.77 30.38 -1.16
N PHE A 452 -5.66 30.17 -1.87
CA PHE A 452 -5.24 28.86 -2.35
C PHE A 452 -4.74 28.02 -1.17
N ILE A 453 -4.72 26.70 -1.32
CA ILE A 453 -4.16 25.80 -0.32
C ILE A 453 -2.97 25.07 -0.91
N HIS A 454 -1.85 25.17 -0.22
CA HIS A 454 -0.66 24.39 -0.47
C HIS A 454 -0.62 23.23 0.52
N VAL A 455 -0.81 22.01 0.04
CA VAL A 455 -0.72 20.79 0.85
C VAL A 455 0.72 20.30 0.81
N ILE A 456 1.37 20.34 1.98
CA ILE A 456 2.76 19.99 2.16
C ILE A 456 2.82 18.69 2.95
N ARG A 457 3.46 17.68 2.37
CA ARG A 457 3.68 16.37 2.99
C ARG A 457 5.12 15.96 2.73
N GLU A 458 5.76 15.43 3.75
CA GLU A 458 7.11 14.89 3.63
C GLU A 458 7.12 13.75 2.60
N GLY A 459 8.09 13.76 1.68
CA GLY A 459 8.19 12.76 0.62
C GLY A 459 7.21 12.86 -0.55
N TYR A 460 6.25 13.81 -0.57
CA TYR A 460 5.27 13.97 -1.67
C TYR A 460 5.27 15.38 -2.26
N PRO A 461 5.14 15.54 -3.60
CA PRO A 461 5.07 16.87 -4.22
C PRO A 461 3.98 17.75 -3.61
N GLU A 462 4.24 19.06 -3.60
CA GLU A 462 3.29 20.04 -3.08
C GLU A 462 2.04 20.05 -3.95
N GLU A 463 0.88 20.00 -3.31
CA GLU A 463 -0.41 20.04 -4.00
C GLU A 463 -1.03 21.41 -3.84
N ILE A 464 -1.36 22.06 -4.94
CA ILE A 464 -2.00 23.37 -4.93
C ILE A 464 -3.49 23.16 -5.20
N LEU A 465 -4.32 23.48 -4.22
CA LEU A 465 -5.77 23.44 -4.33
C LEU A 465 -6.31 24.85 -4.57
N THR A 466 -7.25 24.95 -5.51
CA THR A 466 -7.87 26.21 -5.95
C THR A 466 -9.25 26.36 -5.32
N PRO A 467 -9.60 27.50 -4.73
CA PRO A 467 -10.92 27.70 -4.14
C PRO A 467 -12.02 27.68 -5.21
N VAL A 468 -13.12 26.99 -4.93
CA VAL A 468 -14.32 26.98 -5.78
C VAL A 468 -15.56 27.28 -4.96
N ASN A 469 -16.54 27.94 -5.57
CA ASN A 469 -17.81 28.21 -4.91
C ASN A 469 -18.55 26.90 -4.74
N SER A 470 -19.08 26.66 -3.54
CA SER A 470 -20.04 25.58 -3.36
C SER A 470 -21.27 25.93 -4.20
N SER A 471 -21.55 25.13 -5.23
CA SER A 471 -22.86 25.18 -5.85
C SER A 471 -23.74 24.19 -5.12
N ASN A 472 -24.81 24.69 -4.52
CA ASN A 472 -26.02 23.89 -4.50
C ASN A 472 -26.62 24.16 -5.88
N PRO A 473 -26.49 23.27 -6.88
CA PRO A 473 -27.08 23.51 -8.19
C PRO A 473 -28.53 23.89 -7.93
N ASP A 474 -28.91 25.07 -8.41
CA ASP A 474 -30.24 25.60 -8.21
C ASP A 474 -31.21 24.48 -8.61
N ASN A 475 -32.05 24.03 -7.67
CA ASN A 475 -32.86 22.81 -7.73
C ASN A 475 -33.90 22.79 -8.87
N SER A 476 -33.80 23.72 -9.82
CA SER A 476 -34.79 23.98 -10.85
C SER A 476 -34.67 23.05 -12.07
N ASN A 477 -33.52 22.42 -12.34
CA ASN A 477 -33.45 21.45 -13.45
C ASN A 477 -32.30 20.40 -13.40
N LEU A 478 -32.34 19.44 -12.49
CA LEU A 478 -31.41 18.29 -12.49
C LEU A 478 -31.54 17.39 -13.73
N SER A 479 -32.65 17.50 -14.48
CA SER A 479 -32.89 16.65 -15.67
C SER A 479 -31.89 16.90 -16.80
N ILE A 480 -31.17 18.01 -16.80
CA ILE A 480 -30.14 18.31 -17.82
C ILE A 480 -28.95 17.35 -17.77
N TYR A 481 -28.70 16.72 -16.62
CA TYR A 481 -27.58 15.81 -16.39
C TYR A 481 -27.90 14.35 -16.72
N THR A 482 -29.17 14.02 -16.94
CA THR A 482 -29.58 12.65 -17.26
C THR A 482 -29.06 12.26 -18.64
N GLY A 483 -29.02 10.96 -18.92
CA GLY A 483 -28.61 10.42 -20.20
C GLY A 483 -27.73 9.19 -20.07
N THR A 484 -27.41 8.60 -21.20
CA THR A 484 -26.48 7.47 -21.29
C THR A 484 -25.12 7.99 -21.72
N PHE A 485 -24.06 7.54 -21.05
CA PHE A 485 -22.70 7.96 -21.34
C PHE A 485 -21.76 6.75 -21.43
N GLN A 486 -20.83 6.77 -22.37
CA GLN A 486 -19.91 5.66 -22.64
C GLN A 486 -18.45 6.07 -22.56
N SER A 487 -17.60 5.19 -22.05
CA SER A 487 -16.14 5.34 -22.05
C SER A 487 -15.48 4.14 -22.72
N PRO A 488 -14.84 4.33 -23.88
CA PRO A 488 -14.01 3.29 -24.50
C PRO A 488 -12.82 2.86 -23.62
N ASP A 489 -12.19 3.82 -22.94
CA ASP A 489 -11.08 3.58 -22.00
C ASP A 489 -11.46 2.62 -20.87
N ALA A 490 -12.69 2.72 -20.34
CA ALA A 490 -13.18 1.83 -19.27
C ALA A 490 -14.09 0.70 -19.79
N GLU A 491 -14.31 0.60 -21.09
CA GLU A 491 -15.18 -0.39 -21.74
C GLU A 491 -16.58 -0.48 -21.11
N THR A 492 -17.17 0.66 -20.76
CA THR A 492 -18.43 0.66 -20.03
C THR A 492 -19.34 1.82 -20.40
N GLU A 493 -20.63 1.55 -20.22
CA GLU A 493 -21.72 2.51 -20.32
C GLU A 493 -22.28 2.76 -18.91
N LEU A 494 -22.59 4.01 -18.62
CA LEU A 494 -23.20 4.49 -17.39
C LEU A 494 -24.46 5.27 -17.75
N LYS A 495 -25.55 4.99 -17.04
CA LYS A 495 -26.82 5.69 -17.25
C LYS A 495 -27.08 6.60 -16.07
N ILE A 496 -27.35 7.86 -16.33
CA ILE A 496 -27.67 8.84 -15.29
C ILE A 496 -29.16 9.17 -15.41
N GLU A 497 -29.89 9.01 -14.31
CA GLU A 497 -31.34 9.12 -14.27
C GLU A 497 -31.79 9.95 -13.06
N LEU A 498 -33.04 10.41 -13.12
CA LEU A 498 -33.72 10.99 -11.98
C LEU A 498 -34.56 9.92 -11.27
N GLU A 499 -34.28 9.72 -10.00
CA GLU A 499 -35.09 8.91 -9.10
C GLU A 499 -35.73 9.85 -8.07
N GLY A 500 -36.96 10.30 -8.37
CA GLY A 500 -37.60 11.38 -7.62
C GLY A 500 -36.91 12.71 -7.87
N ASP A 501 -36.37 13.33 -6.82
CA ASP A 501 -35.62 14.59 -6.85
C ASP A 501 -34.09 14.38 -6.82
N LYS A 502 -33.63 13.12 -6.95
CA LYS A 502 -32.22 12.76 -6.86
C LYS A 502 -31.68 12.32 -8.21
N LEU A 503 -30.45 12.75 -8.49
CA LEU A 503 -29.70 12.25 -9.63
C LEU A 503 -28.98 10.96 -9.22
N VAL A 504 -29.09 9.92 -10.02
CA VAL A 504 -28.52 8.59 -9.74
C VAL A 504 -27.71 8.14 -10.95
N VAL A 505 -26.49 7.65 -10.72
CA VAL A 505 -25.70 6.96 -11.74
C VAL A 505 -25.87 5.45 -11.58
N ASN A 506 -26.37 4.82 -12.65
CA ASN A 506 -26.62 3.41 -12.80
C ASN A 506 -25.50 2.78 -13.62
N ARG A 507 -24.83 1.79 -13.02
CA ARG A 507 -23.77 0.98 -13.63
C ARG A 507 -24.22 -0.47 -13.69
N ARG A 508 -24.08 -1.09 -14.88
CA ARG A 508 -24.36 -2.52 -15.06
C ARG A 508 -23.45 -3.40 -14.16
N PRO A 509 -23.89 -4.60 -13.76
CA PRO A 509 -25.22 -5.16 -14.01
C PRO A 509 -26.32 -4.57 -13.12
N ASN A 510 -26.02 -4.06 -11.92
CA ASN A 510 -27.04 -3.60 -10.95
C ASN A 510 -26.48 -2.73 -9.80
N SER A 511 -25.51 -1.85 -10.05
CA SER A 511 -25.05 -0.87 -9.05
C SER A 511 -25.66 0.50 -9.34
N SER A 512 -26.14 1.18 -8.30
CA SER A 512 -26.73 2.51 -8.39
C SER A 512 -26.14 3.39 -7.30
N PHE A 513 -25.76 4.62 -7.64
CA PHE A 513 -25.15 5.54 -6.71
C PHE A 513 -25.80 6.92 -6.79
N GLU A 514 -26.23 7.44 -5.65
CA GLU A 514 -26.77 8.81 -5.55
C GLU A 514 -25.65 9.82 -5.82
N LEU A 515 -25.92 10.76 -6.72
CA LEU A 515 -25.04 11.86 -7.08
C LEU A 515 -25.35 13.08 -6.23
N MET A 516 -24.48 13.35 -5.25
CA MET A 516 -24.60 14.49 -4.35
C MET A 516 -23.80 15.67 -4.92
N PRO A 517 -24.40 16.85 -5.09
CA PRO A 517 -23.68 18.00 -5.64
C PRO A 517 -22.56 18.48 -4.70
N VAL A 518 -21.46 18.95 -5.29
CA VAL A 518 -20.29 19.47 -4.56
C VAL A 518 -19.98 20.91 -4.99
N TYR A 519 -19.74 21.11 -6.28
CA TYR A 519 -19.49 22.40 -6.92
C TYR A 519 -20.07 22.35 -8.35
N GLU A 520 -19.95 23.45 -9.09
CA GLU A 520 -20.63 23.61 -10.39
C GLU A 520 -20.38 22.41 -11.31
N ASP A 521 -21.45 21.82 -11.81
CA ASP A 521 -21.46 20.63 -12.67
C ASP A 521 -20.74 19.40 -12.08
N ALA A 522 -20.44 19.36 -10.78
CA ALA A 522 -19.70 18.26 -10.14
C ALA A 522 -20.45 17.62 -8.98
N PHE A 523 -20.46 16.29 -8.99
CA PHE A 523 -21.23 15.45 -8.07
C PHE A 523 -20.35 14.33 -7.51
N LEU A 524 -20.48 14.08 -6.21
CA LEU A 524 -19.86 12.97 -5.51
C LEU A 524 -20.86 11.81 -5.36
N ALA A 525 -20.40 10.61 -5.68
CA ALA A 525 -21.12 9.37 -5.48
C ALA A 525 -20.42 8.53 -4.40
N ARG A 526 -21.12 8.22 -3.29
CA ARG A 526 -20.53 7.30 -2.29
C ARG A 526 -20.33 5.92 -2.92
N GLY A 527 -19.09 5.44 -2.96
CA GLY A 527 -18.74 4.16 -3.60
C GLY A 527 -18.50 4.23 -5.12
N PHE A 528 -18.63 5.41 -5.73
CA PHE A 528 -18.33 5.65 -7.15
C PHE A 528 -17.55 6.96 -7.40
N GLU A 529 -17.11 7.67 -6.35
CA GLU A 529 -16.23 8.85 -6.41
C GLU A 529 -16.82 10.04 -7.19
N LEU A 530 -15.99 10.90 -7.80
CA LEU A 530 -16.40 12.18 -8.39
C LEU A 530 -16.77 12.04 -9.86
N ILE A 531 -17.91 12.63 -10.24
CA ILE A 531 -18.33 12.89 -11.62
C ILE A 531 -18.36 14.40 -11.86
N ARG A 532 -17.73 14.87 -12.92
CA ARG A 532 -17.78 16.27 -13.36
C ARG A 532 -18.34 16.34 -14.78
N PHE A 533 -19.49 16.97 -14.95
CA PHE A 533 -20.10 17.16 -16.26
C PHE A 533 -19.38 18.27 -17.04
N ILE A 534 -19.39 18.12 -18.37
CA ILE A 534 -18.83 19.08 -19.30
C ILE A 534 -19.94 19.47 -20.28
N ARG A 535 -20.20 20.78 -20.32
CA ARG A 535 -21.12 21.40 -21.26
C ARG A 535 -20.43 21.64 -22.60
N SER A 536 -21.16 21.46 -23.69
CA SER A 536 -20.72 21.94 -25.01
C SER A 536 -20.97 23.45 -25.14
N ASN A 537 -20.52 24.04 -26.25
CA ASN A 537 -20.66 25.47 -26.54
C ASN A 537 -22.11 25.98 -26.55
N ASN A 538 -23.11 25.10 -26.70
CA ASN A 538 -24.53 25.45 -26.65
C ASN A 538 -25.16 25.35 -25.24
N GLY A 539 -24.35 25.01 -24.21
CA GLY A 539 -24.79 24.87 -22.82
C GLY A 539 -25.34 23.50 -22.43
N GLN A 540 -25.49 22.56 -23.39
CA GLN A 540 -25.96 21.19 -23.12
C GLN A 540 -24.84 20.30 -22.59
N ILE A 541 -25.19 19.34 -21.72
CA ILE A 541 -24.27 18.32 -21.21
C ILE A 541 -23.88 17.36 -22.34
N ALA A 542 -22.61 17.37 -22.73
CA ALA A 542 -22.09 16.54 -23.81
C ALA A 542 -21.24 15.37 -23.30
N GLN A 543 -20.58 15.55 -22.15
CA GLN A 543 -19.67 14.58 -21.56
C GLN A 543 -19.74 14.68 -20.04
N PHE A 544 -19.16 13.69 -19.37
CA PHE A 544 -18.64 13.87 -18.03
C PHE A 544 -17.28 13.22 -17.89
N THR A 545 -16.57 13.57 -16.83
CA THR A 545 -15.34 12.90 -16.43
C THR A 545 -15.47 12.28 -15.05
N TYR A 546 -14.85 11.12 -14.89
CA TYR A 546 -14.72 10.40 -13.63
C TYR A 546 -13.34 10.66 -13.05
N SER A 547 -13.30 10.98 -11.76
CA SER A 547 -12.06 11.07 -11.00
C SER A 547 -12.19 10.33 -9.67
N GLY A 548 -11.37 9.29 -9.50
CA GLY A 548 -11.43 8.42 -8.34
C GLY A 548 -10.13 7.66 -8.14
N GLY A 549 -9.63 7.65 -6.90
CA GLY A 549 -8.41 6.95 -6.52
C GLY A 549 -7.21 7.30 -7.41
N ARG A 550 -6.87 6.41 -8.35
CA ARG A 550 -5.71 6.45 -9.25
C ARG A 550 -6.09 6.62 -10.73
N VAL A 551 -7.30 7.13 -10.98
CA VAL A 551 -7.84 7.43 -12.30
C VAL A 551 -8.28 8.88 -12.31
N TYR A 552 -7.62 9.71 -13.13
CA TYR A 552 -7.90 11.13 -13.26
C TYR A 552 -8.57 11.42 -14.61
N ASP A 553 -9.65 12.22 -14.54
CA ASP A 553 -10.36 12.79 -15.69
C ASP A 553 -10.73 11.76 -16.77
N LEU A 554 -11.16 10.55 -16.37
CA LEU A 554 -11.58 9.50 -17.29
C LEU A 554 -12.89 9.90 -17.99
N ARG A 555 -12.85 10.03 -19.32
CA ARG A 555 -13.93 10.63 -20.09
C ARG A 555 -15.04 9.65 -20.44
N PHE A 556 -16.27 10.16 -20.33
CA PHE A 556 -17.50 9.52 -20.76
C PHE A 556 -18.25 10.44 -21.71
N ASN A 557 -18.50 9.97 -22.93
CA ASN A 557 -19.23 10.71 -23.95
C ASN A 557 -20.72 10.39 -23.89
N ARG A 558 -21.58 11.40 -23.98
CA ARG A 558 -23.02 11.18 -24.09
C ARG A 558 -23.32 10.40 -25.37
N VAL A 559 -24.10 9.34 -25.26
CA VAL A 559 -24.62 8.56 -26.38
C VAL A 559 -25.83 9.30 -26.95
N ALA A 560 -25.92 9.39 -28.28
CA ALA A 560 -27.10 9.96 -28.92
C ALA A 560 -28.33 9.09 -28.59
N GLU A 561 -29.44 9.73 -28.23
CA GLU A 561 -30.72 9.04 -28.08
C GLU A 561 -31.18 8.63 -29.50
N GLU A 562 -31.35 7.32 -29.74
CA GLU A 562 -31.87 6.76 -31.00
C GLU A 562 -33.34 7.10 -31.24
#